data_AF-W0MWI9-F1
#
_entry.id   AF-W0MWI9-F1
#
_cell.length_a   1.000
_cell.length_b   1.000
_cell.length_c   1.000
_cell.angle_alpha   90.00
_cell.angle_beta   90.00
_cell.angle_gamma   90.00
#
_symmetry.space_group_name_H-M   'P 1'
#
loop_
_entity.id
_entity.type
_entity.pdbx_description
1 polymer ?
#
loop_
_entity_poly.entity_id
_entity_poly.type
_entity_poly.pdbx_seq_one_letter_code
_entity_poly.pdbx_strand_id
1 'polypeptide(L)'
;MNRSERQQRGVALLVVLWVLALLSLLLGGLAGWVQLESRQALWLRQNTQALMAAEAGMNMAVQGLLDTAQRKRWVADGRSVALRFDDTQLLVSVRSERGKLDLNSAPVADISRVLQACGAAKNQASSIAQVLETQRNGGQSPLRVVEEVRQLPGMTQTLYTRLLPEITLWSGLDRPDSAFSSGVLRRALNLPNQSAVGADPGEVLTIDSRAERPGGVTAFLQTTVLLSPSEGSAQPYRVLRWQE
;
A
#
# COMPACT_ATOMS: atom_id res chain seq x y z
N MET A 1 -68.05 -24.69 46.55
CA MET A 1 -66.89 -23.82 46.84
C MET A 1 -65.67 -24.07 45.93
N ASN A 2 -65.84 -24.38 44.62
CA ASN A 2 -64.72 -24.82 43.74
C ASN A 2 -64.58 -24.08 42.39
N ARG A 3 -65.00 -22.82 42.28
CA ARG A 3 -64.78 -22.01 41.05
C ARG A 3 -63.49 -21.18 41.07
N SER A 4 -62.98 -20.83 42.26
CA SER A 4 -61.77 -20.01 42.44
C SER A 4 -60.50 -20.71 41.95
N GLU A 5 -60.30 -22.00 42.28
CA GLU A 5 -59.06 -22.71 41.91
C GLU A 5 -58.89 -22.96 40.40
N ARG A 6 -59.98 -23.17 39.64
CA ARG A 6 -59.89 -23.32 38.18
C ARG A 6 -59.54 -22.01 37.48
N GLN A 7 -60.02 -20.89 38.00
CA GLN A 7 -59.72 -19.56 37.46
C GLN A 7 -58.27 -19.14 37.74
N GLN A 8 -57.76 -19.46 38.93
CA GLN A 8 -56.35 -19.23 39.29
C GLN A 8 -55.38 -20.09 38.48
N ARG A 9 -55.73 -21.36 38.17
CA ARG A 9 -54.92 -22.22 37.30
C ARG A 9 -54.82 -21.69 35.86
N GLY A 10 -55.88 -21.09 35.33
CA GLY A 10 -55.87 -20.47 34.00
C GLY A 10 -54.93 -19.26 33.91
N VAL A 11 -54.96 -18.39 34.92
CA VAL A 11 -54.07 -17.22 35.00
C VAL A 11 -52.61 -17.64 35.21
N ALA A 12 -52.34 -18.62 36.08
CA ALA A 12 -51.00 -19.12 36.31
C ALA A 12 -50.37 -19.70 35.03
N LEU A 13 -51.13 -20.44 34.23
CA LEU A 13 -50.64 -21.02 32.98
C LEU A 13 -50.35 -19.95 31.92
N LEU A 14 -51.15 -18.88 31.89
CA LEU A 14 -50.93 -17.71 31.02
C LEU A 14 -49.64 -16.97 31.38
N VAL A 15 -49.38 -16.78 32.68
CA VAL A 15 -48.13 -16.15 33.17
C VAL A 15 -46.92 -17.01 32.83
N VAL A 16 -46.97 -18.32 33.03
CA VAL A 16 -45.87 -19.24 32.67
C VAL A 16 -45.58 -19.21 31.17
N LEU A 17 -46.61 -19.23 30.32
CA LEU A 17 -46.43 -19.10 28.87
C LEU A 17 -45.77 -17.78 28.48
N TRP A 18 -46.18 -16.67 29.08
CA TRP A 18 -45.54 -15.37 28.85
C TRP A 18 -44.10 -15.33 29.33
N VAL A 19 -43.80 -15.92 30.50
CA VAL A 19 -42.43 -16.01 31.01
C VAL A 19 -41.55 -16.86 30.09
N LEU A 20 -42.05 -18.01 29.61
CA LEU A 20 -41.35 -18.85 28.64
C LEU A 20 -41.12 -18.12 27.31
N ALA A 21 -42.11 -17.36 26.84
CA ALA A 21 -41.98 -16.55 25.63
C ALA A 21 -40.90 -15.46 25.78
N LEU A 22 -40.90 -14.72 26.89
CA LEU A 22 -39.90 -13.70 27.20
C LEU A 22 -38.49 -14.30 27.36
N LEU A 23 -38.36 -15.41 28.07
CA LEU A 23 -37.08 -16.13 28.21
C LEU A 23 -36.55 -16.60 26.85
N SER A 24 -37.42 -17.13 25.99
CA SER A 24 -37.04 -17.58 24.64
C SER A 24 -36.56 -16.41 23.78
N LEU A 25 -37.21 -15.25 23.87
CA LEU A 25 -36.79 -14.04 23.16
C LEU A 25 -35.42 -13.54 23.65
N LEU A 26 -35.20 -13.53 24.97
CA LEU A 26 -33.92 -13.16 25.57
C LEU A 26 -32.79 -14.10 25.14
N LEU A 27 -33.03 -15.42 25.18
CA LEU A 27 -32.08 -16.44 24.73
C LEU A 27 -31.75 -16.29 23.24
N GLY A 28 -32.76 -16.05 22.39
CA GLY A 28 -32.57 -15.82 20.96
C GLY A 28 -31.74 -14.56 20.67
N GLY A 29 -32.00 -13.48 21.41
CA GLY A 29 -31.22 -12.24 21.31
C GLY A 29 -29.75 -12.44 21.69
N LEU A 30 -29.48 -13.10 22.83
CA LEU A 30 -28.12 -13.38 23.29
C LEU A 30 -27.37 -14.32 22.33
N ALA A 31 -28.03 -15.37 21.82
CA ALA A 31 -27.42 -16.29 20.87
C ALA A 31 -27.04 -15.58 19.56
N GLY A 32 -27.90 -14.67 19.07
CA GLY A 32 -27.59 -13.84 17.89
C GLY A 32 -26.40 -12.91 18.13
N TRP A 33 -26.31 -12.28 19.29
CA TRP A 33 -25.18 -11.43 19.69
C TRP A 33 -23.85 -12.19 19.77
N VAL A 34 -23.83 -13.34 20.44
CA VAL A 34 -22.61 -14.18 20.56
C VAL A 34 -22.14 -14.67 19.18
N GLN A 35 -23.07 -15.05 18.30
CA GLN A 35 -22.72 -15.45 16.94
C GLN A 35 -22.13 -14.30 16.13
N LEU A 36 -22.65 -13.08 16.31
CA LEU A 36 -22.12 -11.89 15.66
C LEU A 36 -20.70 -11.58 16.15
N GLU A 37 -20.47 -11.57 17.46
CA GLU A 37 -19.14 -11.35 18.05
C GLU A 37 -18.14 -12.42 17.59
N SER A 38 -18.55 -13.70 17.55
CA SER A 38 -17.71 -14.79 17.06
C SER A 38 -17.29 -14.60 15.60
N ARG A 39 -18.24 -14.19 14.73
CA ARG A 39 -17.94 -13.89 13.32
C ARG A 39 -17.00 -12.70 13.18
N GLN A 40 -17.19 -11.64 13.96
CA GLN A 40 -16.31 -10.47 13.97
C GLN A 40 -14.89 -10.84 14.43
N ALA A 41 -14.76 -11.64 15.49
CA ALA A 41 -13.48 -12.09 16.00
C ALA A 41 -12.72 -12.95 14.97
N LEU A 42 -13.44 -13.84 14.27
CA LEU A 42 -12.87 -14.65 13.19
C LEU A 42 -12.40 -13.78 12.01
N TRP A 43 -13.23 -12.82 11.58
CA TRP A 43 -12.88 -11.92 10.48
C TRP A 43 -11.66 -11.06 10.83
N LEU A 44 -11.62 -10.47 12.03
CA LEU A 44 -10.49 -9.68 12.52
C LEU A 44 -9.22 -10.52 12.53
N ARG A 45 -9.28 -11.74 13.09
CA ARG A 45 -8.14 -12.67 13.11
C ARG A 45 -7.64 -12.99 11.70
N GLN A 46 -8.53 -13.29 10.76
CA GLN A 46 -8.14 -13.65 9.39
C GLN A 46 -7.49 -12.48 8.67
N ASN A 47 -8.03 -11.26 8.84
CA ASN A 47 -7.49 -10.05 8.25
C ASN A 47 -6.11 -9.71 8.82
N THR A 48 -5.93 -9.73 10.14
CA THR A 48 -4.63 -9.50 10.79
C THR A 48 -3.58 -10.52 10.34
N GLN A 49 -3.96 -11.80 10.21
CA GLN A 49 -3.05 -12.83 9.70
C GLN A 49 -2.66 -12.58 8.24
N ALA A 50 -3.55 -12.05 7.40
CA ALA A 50 -3.23 -11.71 6.01
C ALA A 50 -2.25 -10.53 5.94
N LEU A 51 -2.45 -9.50 6.78
CA LEU A 51 -1.53 -8.36 6.89
C LEU A 51 -0.14 -8.81 7.36
N MET A 52 -0.06 -9.62 8.43
CA MET A 52 1.21 -10.17 8.91
C MET A 52 1.91 -11.04 7.86
N ALA A 53 1.16 -11.77 7.04
CA ALA A 53 1.73 -12.52 5.92
C ALA A 53 2.27 -11.59 4.81
N ALA A 54 1.58 -10.48 4.51
CA ALA A 54 2.08 -9.48 3.58
C ALA A 54 3.38 -8.83 4.10
N GLU A 55 3.45 -8.49 5.39
CA GLU A 55 4.70 -8.05 6.05
C GLU A 55 5.81 -9.08 5.98
N ALA A 56 5.50 -10.37 6.17
CA ALA A 56 6.47 -11.45 5.99
C ALA A 56 7.03 -11.47 4.55
N GLY A 57 6.17 -11.31 3.54
CA GLY A 57 6.60 -11.19 2.15
C GLY A 57 7.55 -10.02 1.89
N MET A 58 7.27 -8.86 2.49
CA MET A 58 8.15 -7.70 2.44
C MET A 58 9.53 -8.03 3.06
N ASN A 59 9.55 -8.60 4.26
CA ASN A 59 10.79 -8.98 4.95
C ASN A 59 11.60 -10.03 4.16
N MET A 60 10.94 -11.00 3.54
CA MET A 60 11.60 -11.97 2.66
C MET A 60 12.25 -11.31 1.43
N ALA A 61 11.60 -10.30 0.83
CA ALA A 61 12.18 -9.54 -0.28
C ALA A 61 13.40 -8.73 0.18
N VAL A 62 13.32 -8.04 1.33
CA VAL A 62 14.47 -7.31 1.90
C VAL A 62 15.63 -8.26 2.16
N GLN A 63 15.39 -9.41 2.79
CA GLN A 63 16.43 -10.40 3.05
C GLN A 63 17.07 -10.91 1.74
N GLY A 64 16.25 -11.18 0.72
CA GLY A 64 16.73 -11.63 -0.59
C GLY A 64 17.51 -10.56 -1.37
N LEU A 65 17.27 -9.28 -1.13
CA LEU A 65 18.03 -8.16 -1.70
C LEU A 65 19.41 -8.00 -1.01
N LEU A 66 19.46 -8.24 0.30
CA LEU A 66 20.69 -8.20 1.10
C LEU A 66 21.60 -9.41 0.81
N ASP A 67 21.03 -10.59 0.57
CA ASP A 67 21.77 -11.81 0.22
C ASP A 67 22.32 -11.77 -1.21
N THR A 68 23.63 -11.70 -1.37
CA THR A 68 24.34 -11.67 -2.66
C THR A 68 23.98 -12.84 -3.59
N ALA A 69 23.69 -14.02 -3.04
CA ALA A 69 23.32 -15.20 -3.83
C ALA A 69 21.90 -15.07 -4.42
N GLN A 70 20.98 -14.48 -3.65
CA GLN A 70 19.58 -14.30 -4.04
C GLN A 70 19.30 -12.98 -4.74
N ARG A 71 20.19 -12.00 -4.65
CA ARG A 71 20.03 -10.67 -5.26
C ARG A 71 19.72 -10.73 -6.75
N LYS A 72 20.25 -11.75 -7.47
CA LYS A 72 19.97 -11.96 -8.90
C LYS A 72 18.51 -12.33 -9.20
N ARG A 73 17.78 -12.91 -8.23
CA ARG A 73 16.36 -13.23 -8.33
C ARG A 73 15.48 -11.98 -8.17
N TRP A 74 15.95 -11.01 -7.39
CA TRP A 74 15.22 -9.79 -7.05
C TRP A 74 15.65 -8.64 -7.95
N VAL A 75 15.05 -8.56 -9.13
CA VAL A 75 15.26 -7.42 -10.02
C VAL A 75 14.24 -6.33 -9.70
N ALA A 76 14.73 -5.12 -9.40
CA ALA A 76 13.90 -4.00 -8.94
C ALA A 76 13.17 -3.26 -10.08
N ASP A 77 12.65 -3.98 -11.07
CA ASP A 77 11.90 -3.44 -12.21
C ASP A 77 10.37 -3.60 -12.08
N GLY A 78 9.91 -4.10 -10.93
CA GLY A 78 8.51 -4.34 -10.62
C GLY A 78 8.00 -5.72 -11.03
N ARG A 79 8.86 -6.64 -11.47
CA ARG A 79 8.46 -8.05 -11.68
C ARG A 79 8.00 -8.69 -10.37
N SER A 80 6.87 -9.38 -10.41
CA SER A 80 6.34 -10.12 -9.26
C SER A 80 7.06 -11.46 -9.10
N VAL A 81 7.49 -11.73 -7.87
CA VAL A 81 8.06 -12.98 -7.42
C VAL A 81 7.03 -13.67 -6.54
N ALA A 82 6.61 -14.86 -6.96
CA ALA A 82 5.75 -15.71 -6.15
C ALA A 82 6.57 -16.32 -5.00
N LEU A 83 6.08 -16.14 -3.79
CA LEU A 83 6.60 -16.72 -2.55
C LEU A 83 5.47 -17.43 -1.83
N ARG A 84 5.84 -18.23 -0.84
CA ARG A 84 4.89 -18.90 0.05
C ARG A 84 5.33 -18.67 1.49
N PHE A 85 4.38 -18.27 2.33
CA PHE A 85 4.57 -18.18 3.77
C PHE A 85 3.46 -18.99 4.43
N ASP A 86 3.84 -20.11 5.05
CA ASP A 86 2.92 -21.08 5.63
C ASP A 86 1.85 -21.61 4.63
N ASP A 87 0.57 -21.29 4.87
CA ASP A 87 -0.59 -21.59 4.04
C ASP A 87 -0.97 -20.44 3.09
N THR A 88 -0.21 -19.34 3.11
CA THR A 88 -0.50 -18.10 2.39
C THR A 88 0.35 -17.97 1.13
N GLN A 89 -0.29 -17.63 0.01
CA GLN A 89 0.39 -17.29 -1.24
C GLN A 89 0.77 -15.81 -1.21
N LEU A 90 2.02 -15.52 -1.57
CA LEU A 90 2.55 -14.16 -1.59
C LEU A 90 2.99 -13.80 -3.00
N LEU A 91 2.58 -12.62 -3.46
CA LEU A 91 3.08 -11.99 -4.67
C LEU A 91 3.83 -10.73 -4.26
N VAL A 92 5.14 -10.75 -4.40
CA VAL A 92 6.01 -9.64 -3.98
C VAL A 92 6.71 -9.05 -5.18
N SER A 93 6.61 -7.74 -5.40
CA SER A 93 7.37 -7.02 -6.42
C SER A 93 8.22 -5.94 -5.79
N VAL A 94 9.41 -5.75 -6.36
CA VAL A 94 10.35 -4.71 -5.93
C VAL A 94 10.54 -3.74 -7.08
N ARG A 95 10.49 -2.44 -6.80
CA ARG A 95 10.74 -1.36 -7.76
C ARG A 95 11.78 -0.40 -7.20
N SER A 96 12.76 -0.03 -8.01
CA SER A 96 13.73 1.00 -7.66
C SER A 96 13.11 2.39 -7.80
N GLU A 97 13.33 3.26 -6.81
CA GLU A 97 12.98 4.67 -6.93
C GLU A 97 13.87 5.40 -7.95
N ARG A 98 15.04 4.87 -8.31
CA ARG A 98 15.91 5.43 -9.37
C ARG A 98 15.21 5.41 -10.73
N GLY A 99 14.22 4.55 -10.94
CA GLY A 99 13.42 4.50 -12.17
C GLY A 99 12.34 5.57 -12.27
N LYS A 100 12.13 6.39 -11.24
CA LYS A 100 11.09 7.43 -11.19
C LYS A 100 11.72 8.82 -11.32
N LEU A 101 10.92 9.80 -11.72
CA LEU A 101 11.35 11.19 -11.82
C LEU A 101 11.39 11.83 -10.44
N ASP A 102 12.58 12.27 -10.02
CA ASP A 102 12.74 13.00 -8.77
C ASP A 102 12.28 14.45 -8.91
N LEU A 103 11.23 14.85 -8.19
CA LEU A 103 10.73 16.22 -8.30
C LEU A 103 11.64 17.26 -7.63
N ASN A 104 12.51 16.84 -6.71
CA ASN A 104 13.43 17.75 -6.03
C ASN A 104 14.65 18.07 -6.90
N SER A 105 15.18 17.10 -7.66
CA SER A 105 16.36 17.29 -8.52
C SER A 105 16.07 17.46 -10.01
N ALA A 106 14.93 16.98 -10.53
CA ALA A 106 14.74 16.96 -11.98
C ALA A 106 14.67 18.35 -12.64
N PRO A 107 15.20 18.50 -13.87
CA PRO A 107 15.06 19.72 -14.65
C PRO A 107 13.60 20.06 -14.96
N VAL A 108 13.26 21.35 -15.00
CA VAL A 108 11.92 21.88 -15.33
C VAL A 108 11.37 21.32 -16.64
N ALA A 109 12.25 21.18 -17.64
CA ALA A 109 11.89 20.64 -18.95
C ALA A 109 11.43 19.18 -18.87
N ASP A 110 12.03 18.38 -18.00
CA ASP A 110 11.72 16.96 -17.83
C ASP A 110 10.42 16.78 -17.04
N ILE A 111 10.24 17.55 -15.97
CA ILE A 111 8.98 17.62 -15.22
C ILE A 111 7.83 17.99 -16.16
N SER A 112 8.00 19.02 -17.00
CA SER A 112 6.99 19.45 -17.97
C SER A 112 6.64 18.35 -18.98
N ARG A 113 7.63 17.58 -19.46
CA ARG A 113 7.41 16.49 -20.42
C ARG A 113 6.66 15.33 -19.79
N VAL A 114 6.99 14.96 -18.55
CA VAL A 114 6.31 13.87 -17.84
C VAL A 114 4.87 14.26 -17.50
N LEU A 115 4.63 15.49 -17.02
CA LEU A 115 3.27 15.99 -16.79
C LEU A 115 2.40 15.93 -18.05
N GLN A 116 2.95 16.30 -19.22
CA GLN A 116 2.26 16.17 -20.51
C GLN A 116 1.97 14.71 -20.86
N ALA A 117 2.92 13.80 -20.64
CA ALA A 117 2.72 12.37 -20.87
C ALA A 117 1.64 11.76 -19.95
N CYS A 118 1.46 12.31 -18.75
CA CYS A 118 0.38 11.96 -17.83
C CYS A 118 -0.97 12.61 -18.18
N GLY A 119 -1.02 13.48 -19.18
CA GLY A 119 -2.24 14.09 -19.73
C GLY A 119 -2.49 15.54 -19.35
N ALA A 120 -1.50 16.27 -18.81
CA ALA A 120 -1.60 17.71 -18.61
C ALA A 120 -1.53 18.47 -19.94
N ALA A 121 -2.24 19.60 -20.03
CA ALA A 121 -2.04 20.53 -21.15
C ALA A 121 -0.63 21.14 -21.09
N LYS A 122 -0.03 21.50 -22.24
CA LYS A 122 1.32 22.06 -22.30
C LYS A 122 1.53 23.25 -21.36
N ASN A 123 0.61 24.23 -21.38
CA ASN A 123 0.69 25.42 -20.52
C ASN A 123 0.56 25.08 -19.03
N GLN A 124 -0.31 24.12 -18.70
CA GLN A 124 -0.50 23.63 -17.34
C GLN A 124 0.76 22.92 -16.82
N ALA A 125 1.34 22.04 -17.63
CA ALA A 125 2.56 21.32 -17.30
C ALA A 125 3.74 22.28 -17.06
N SER A 126 3.93 23.26 -17.95
CA SER A 126 4.97 24.28 -17.79
C SER A 126 4.73 25.16 -16.56
N SER A 127 3.48 25.52 -16.27
CA SER A 127 3.15 26.29 -15.08
C SER A 127 3.48 25.53 -13.78
N ILE A 128 3.09 24.26 -13.68
CA ILE A 128 3.39 23.42 -12.50
C ILE A 128 4.90 23.25 -12.34
N ALA A 129 5.63 22.95 -13.42
CA ALA A 129 7.07 22.78 -13.38
C ALA A 129 7.80 24.07 -12.96
N GLN A 130 7.33 25.23 -13.42
CA GLN A 130 7.89 26.53 -13.04
C GLN A 130 7.64 26.88 -11.57
N VAL A 131 6.48 26.49 -11.02
CA VAL A 131 6.20 26.64 -9.59
C VAL A 131 7.22 25.84 -8.78
N LEU A 132 7.44 24.57 -9.12
CA LEU A 132 8.44 23.73 -8.45
C LEU A 132 9.85 24.32 -8.53
N GLU A 133 10.25 24.85 -9.69
CA GLU A 133 11.54 25.54 -9.85
C GLU A 133 11.67 26.77 -8.97
N THR A 134 10.60 27.56 -8.88
CA THR A 134 10.57 28.79 -8.08
C THR A 134 10.62 28.46 -6.59
N GLN A 135 9.97 27.39 -6.14
CA GLN A 135 10.07 26.91 -4.76
C GLN A 135 11.51 26.49 -4.42
N ARG A 136 12.17 25.73 -5.33
CA ARG A 136 13.56 25.29 -5.17
C ARG A 136 14.54 26.46 -5.08
N ASN A 137 14.42 27.45 -5.96
CA ASN A 137 15.31 28.61 -5.99
C ASN A 137 14.97 29.67 -4.92
N GLY A 138 13.73 29.68 -4.43
CA GLY A 138 13.24 30.62 -3.42
C GLY A 138 13.61 30.27 -1.98
N GLY A 139 14.45 29.26 -1.75
CA GLY A 139 14.87 28.83 -0.41
C GLY A 139 13.77 28.16 0.42
N GLN A 140 12.69 27.71 -0.22
CA GLN A 140 11.67 26.90 0.45
C GLN A 140 12.23 25.51 0.78
N SER A 141 11.63 24.85 1.77
CA SER A 141 12.01 23.45 2.03
C SER A 141 11.67 22.58 0.81
N PRO A 142 12.54 21.64 0.42
CA PRO A 142 12.22 20.67 -0.62
C PRO A 142 11.00 19.84 -0.21
N LEU A 143 10.34 19.26 -1.21
CA LEU A 143 9.18 18.40 -0.97
C LEU A 143 9.60 17.22 -0.09
N ARG A 144 8.83 16.97 0.97
CA ARG A 144 9.11 15.88 1.92
C ARG A 144 8.17 14.70 1.75
N VAL A 145 6.93 14.98 1.36
CA VAL A 145 5.93 13.95 1.05
C VAL A 145 5.41 14.11 -0.36
N VAL A 146 5.17 12.98 -1.04
CA VAL A 146 4.72 12.97 -2.44
C VAL A 146 3.33 13.61 -2.56
N GLU A 147 2.54 13.57 -1.50
CA GLU A 147 1.21 14.14 -1.41
C GLU A 147 1.20 15.67 -1.50
N GLU A 148 2.31 16.36 -1.20
CA GLU A 148 2.44 17.82 -1.37
C GLU A 148 2.27 18.23 -2.85
N VAL A 149 2.60 17.34 -3.79
CA VAL A 149 2.43 17.55 -5.23
C VAL A 149 0.97 17.83 -5.60
N ARG A 150 0.02 17.27 -4.85
CA ARG A 150 -1.41 17.53 -5.03
C ARG A 150 -1.79 18.98 -4.73
N GLN A 151 -1.04 19.67 -3.88
CA GLN A 151 -1.32 21.05 -3.47
C GLN A 151 -0.78 22.09 -4.47
N LEU A 152 -0.03 21.65 -5.48
CA LEU A 152 0.53 22.56 -6.47
C LEU A 152 -0.58 23.25 -7.29
N PRO A 153 -0.46 24.58 -7.53
CA PRO A 153 -1.38 25.29 -8.40
C PRO A 153 -1.47 24.64 -9.78
N GLY A 154 -2.70 24.39 -10.24
CA GLY A 154 -2.94 23.72 -11.52
C GLY A 154 -2.90 22.19 -11.45
N MET A 155 -2.63 21.56 -10.30
CA MET A 155 -2.73 20.11 -10.16
C MET A 155 -4.20 19.67 -10.04
N THR A 156 -4.57 18.62 -10.78
CA THR A 156 -5.91 18.00 -10.69
C THR A 156 -5.78 16.60 -10.09
N GLN A 157 -6.84 16.08 -9.48
CA GLN A 157 -6.82 14.72 -8.93
C GLN A 157 -6.50 13.67 -10.01
N THR A 158 -7.06 13.81 -11.20
CA THR A 158 -6.80 12.88 -12.32
C THR A 158 -5.34 12.92 -12.76
N LEU A 159 -4.75 14.11 -12.87
CA LEU A 159 -3.34 14.25 -13.23
C LEU A 159 -2.44 13.69 -12.11
N TYR A 160 -2.73 14.02 -10.86
CA TYR A 160 -1.99 13.52 -9.70
C TYR A 160 -1.99 11.98 -9.65
N THR A 161 -3.14 11.32 -9.80
CA THR A 161 -3.22 9.85 -9.79
C THR A 161 -2.41 9.20 -10.91
N ARG A 162 -2.35 9.83 -12.10
CA ARG A 162 -1.54 9.34 -13.23
C ARG A 162 -0.04 9.62 -13.08
N LEU A 163 0.30 10.70 -12.38
CA LEU A 163 1.67 11.11 -12.14
C LEU A 163 2.31 10.31 -11.01
N LEU A 164 1.54 9.96 -9.97
CA LEU A 164 2.00 9.30 -8.76
C LEU A 164 2.93 8.09 -8.96
N PRO A 165 2.66 7.13 -9.89
CA PRO A 165 3.57 6.00 -10.09
C PRO A 165 4.90 6.37 -10.78
N GLU A 166 4.98 7.55 -11.40
CA GLU A 166 6.10 8.00 -12.23
C GLU A 166 7.05 8.96 -11.50
N ILE A 167 6.71 9.40 -10.28
CA ILE A 167 7.47 10.41 -9.52
C ILE A 167 7.98 9.86 -8.19
N THR A 168 9.07 10.45 -7.73
CA THR A 168 9.67 10.18 -6.43
C THR A 168 10.27 11.46 -5.85
N LEU A 169 10.66 11.42 -4.58
CA LEU A 169 11.39 12.49 -3.89
C LEU A 169 12.73 12.00 -3.33
N TRP A 170 13.08 10.73 -3.59
CA TRP A 170 14.12 10.01 -2.84
C TRP A 170 15.23 9.43 -3.72
N SER A 171 15.20 9.62 -5.04
CA SER A 171 16.23 9.02 -5.92
C SER A 171 17.51 9.83 -5.96
N GLY A 172 17.43 11.15 -5.77
CA GLY A 172 18.55 12.08 -5.90
C GLY A 172 19.08 12.25 -7.32
N LEU A 173 18.42 11.69 -8.35
CA LEU A 173 18.86 11.74 -9.74
C LEU A 173 18.17 12.89 -10.48
N ASP A 174 18.91 13.62 -11.32
CA ASP A 174 18.34 14.63 -12.22
C ASP A 174 17.45 13.99 -13.29
N ARG A 175 17.81 12.78 -13.74
CA ARG A 175 17.04 12.00 -14.70
C ARG A 175 16.91 10.56 -14.22
N PRO A 176 15.75 9.92 -14.42
CA PRO A 176 15.55 8.52 -14.03
C PRO A 176 16.56 7.59 -14.70
N ASP A 177 16.96 6.56 -13.96
CA ASP A 177 17.70 5.44 -14.53
C ASP A 177 16.78 4.68 -15.50
N SER A 178 17.20 4.66 -16.75
CA SER A 178 16.48 4.04 -17.86
C SER A 178 16.23 2.54 -17.69
N ALA A 179 17.06 1.84 -16.91
CA ALA A 179 16.91 0.40 -16.66
C ALA A 179 15.66 0.09 -15.83
N PHE A 180 15.27 1.01 -14.93
CA PHE A 180 14.12 0.86 -14.02
C PHE A 180 12.92 1.74 -14.42
N SER A 181 13.08 2.57 -15.46
CA SER A 181 12.07 3.52 -15.93
C SER A 181 10.86 2.84 -16.57
N SER A 182 9.67 3.35 -16.25
CA SER A 182 8.42 2.94 -16.88
C SER A 182 8.40 3.24 -18.39
N GLY A 183 7.48 2.61 -19.11
CA GLY A 183 7.26 2.93 -20.53
C GLY A 183 6.74 4.35 -20.77
N VAL A 184 6.15 5.00 -19.75
CA VAL A 184 5.70 6.40 -19.84
C VAL A 184 6.91 7.32 -19.75
N LEU A 185 7.76 7.15 -18.74
CA LEU A 185 8.97 7.95 -18.54
C LEU A 185 9.96 7.79 -19.70
N ARG A 186 10.18 6.56 -20.17
CA ARG A 186 11.08 6.31 -21.30
C ARG A 186 10.67 7.08 -22.55
N ARG A 187 9.36 7.09 -22.86
CA ARG A 187 8.82 7.86 -24.00
C ARG A 187 8.86 9.36 -23.77
N ALA A 188 8.47 9.83 -22.58
CA ALA A 188 8.41 11.25 -22.25
C ALA A 188 9.81 11.91 -22.27
N LEU A 189 10.81 11.21 -21.75
CA LEU A 189 12.16 11.75 -21.55
C LEU A 189 13.17 11.31 -22.61
N ASN A 190 12.75 10.47 -23.56
CA ASN A 190 13.57 9.85 -24.58
C ASN A 190 14.75 9.06 -23.99
N LEU A 191 14.45 8.21 -23.00
CA LEU A 191 15.45 7.37 -22.35
C LEU A 191 15.69 6.09 -23.15
N PRO A 192 16.91 5.53 -23.14
CA PRO A 192 17.20 4.26 -23.78
C PRO A 192 16.41 3.11 -23.14
N ASN A 193 16.23 2.02 -23.87
CA ASN A 193 15.64 0.80 -23.32
C ASN A 193 16.76 -0.10 -22.79
N GLN A 194 16.99 -0.08 -21.47
CA GLN A 194 18.02 -0.89 -20.81
C GLN A 194 17.40 -1.98 -19.94
N SER A 195 18.12 -3.09 -19.77
CA SER A 195 17.71 -4.17 -18.87
C SER A 195 18.06 -3.83 -17.43
N ALA A 196 17.12 -4.02 -16.51
CA ALA A 196 17.36 -3.94 -15.07
C ALA A 196 18.16 -5.12 -14.50
N VAL A 197 18.36 -6.19 -15.27
CA VAL A 197 19.06 -7.40 -14.79
C VAL A 197 20.53 -7.08 -14.55
N GLY A 198 20.95 -7.16 -13.29
CA GLY A 198 22.33 -6.86 -12.87
C GLY A 198 22.63 -5.37 -12.72
N ALA A 199 21.67 -4.49 -13.00
CA ALA A 199 21.78 -3.07 -12.70
C ALA A 199 21.65 -2.84 -11.18
N ASP A 200 22.34 -1.83 -10.67
CA ASP A 200 22.24 -1.43 -9.26
C ASP A 200 20.92 -0.68 -9.03
N PRO A 201 19.98 -1.24 -8.24
CA PRO A 201 18.70 -0.59 -7.99
C PRO A 201 18.82 0.58 -7.00
N GLY A 202 19.99 0.80 -6.40
CA GLY A 202 20.20 1.80 -5.35
C GLY A 202 19.59 1.40 -4.01
N GLU A 203 19.59 2.35 -3.09
CA GLU A 203 19.24 2.10 -1.68
C GLU A 203 17.75 2.28 -1.40
N VAL A 204 17.04 3.09 -2.19
CA VAL A 204 15.60 3.35 -1.97
C VAL A 204 14.75 2.52 -2.92
N LEU A 205 13.94 1.63 -2.34
CA LEU A 205 13.12 0.67 -3.05
C LEU A 205 11.67 0.74 -2.56
N THR A 206 10.72 0.60 -3.48
CA THR A 206 9.33 0.29 -3.16
C THR A 206 9.11 -1.22 -3.26
N ILE A 207 8.55 -1.79 -2.21
CA ILE A 207 8.20 -3.22 -2.12
C ILE A 207 6.68 -3.30 -1.99
N ASP A 208 6.06 -3.96 -2.97
CA ASP A 208 4.65 -4.30 -2.93
C ASP A 208 4.53 -5.78 -2.57
N SER A 209 3.77 -6.08 -1.52
CA SER A 209 3.51 -7.44 -1.03
C SER A 209 2.01 -7.67 -0.96
N ARG A 210 1.53 -8.63 -1.76
CA ARG A 210 0.14 -9.07 -1.74
C ARG A 210 0.08 -10.46 -1.15
N ALA A 211 -0.70 -10.61 -0.09
CA ALA A 211 -0.98 -11.89 0.54
C ALA A 211 -2.38 -12.39 0.16
N GLU A 212 -2.48 -13.67 -0.19
CA GLU A 212 -3.74 -14.35 -0.47
C GLU A 212 -3.81 -15.63 0.37
N ARG A 213 -4.79 -15.66 1.27
CA ARG A 213 -4.99 -16.76 2.23
C ARG A 213 -6.08 -17.73 1.76
N PRO A 214 -6.07 -18.97 2.28
CA PRO A 214 -7.19 -19.88 2.10
C PRO A 214 -8.50 -19.23 2.57
N GLY A 215 -9.53 -19.27 1.74
CA GLY A 215 -10.82 -18.60 1.99
C GLY A 215 -10.96 -17.22 1.33
N GLY A 216 -10.00 -16.79 0.50
CA GLY A 216 -10.11 -15.60 -0.34
C GLY A 216 -9.81 -14.28 0.37
N VAL A 217 -9.29 -14.34 1.60
CA VAL A 217 -8.87 -13.14 2.33
C VAL A 217 -7.55 -12.65 1.74
N THR A 218 -7.56 -11.41 1.27
CA THR A 218 -6.38 -10.76 0.69
C THR A 218 -5.97 -9.56 1.50
N ALA A 219 -4.65 -9.38 1.66
CA ALA A 219 -4.07 -8.15 2.17
C ALA A 219 -3.04 -7.60 1.18
N PHE A 220 -2.91 -6.28 1.16
CA PHE A 220 -1.93 -5.58 0.35
C PHE A 220 -1.08 -4.71 1.27
N LEU A 221 0.21 -4.63 0.96
CA LEU A 221 1.15 -3.77 1.65
C LEU A 221 2.11 -3.18 0.62
N GLN A 222 2.20 -1.86 0.58
CA GLN A 222 3.15 -1.13 -0.24
C GLN A 222 4.02 -0.25 0.66
N THR A 223 5.32 -0.53 0.64
CA THR A 223 6.28 0.17 1.50
C THR A 223 7.46 0.66 0.69
N THR A 224 7.79 1.95 0.83
CA THR A 224 9.06 2.49 0.35
C THR A 224 10.07 2.44 1.50
N VAL A 225 11.18 1.73 1.28
CA VAL A 225 12.26 1.54 2.24
C VAL A 225 13.55 2.13 1.73
N LEU A 226 14.32 2.70 2.64
CA LEU A 226 15.75 2.93 2.46
C LEU A 226 16.48 1.72 3.05
N LEU A 227 17.16 0.95 2.21
CA LEU A 227 18.07 -0.10 2.64
C LEU A 227 19.27 0.55 3.32
N SER A 228 19.58 0.14 4.54
CA SER A 228 20.75 0.60 5.28
C SER A 228 21.81 -0.50 5.24
N PRO A 229 22.83 -0.42 4.36
CA PRO A 229 23.86 -1.44 4.27
C PRO A 229 24.92 -1.35 5.39
N SER A 230 24.78 -0.44 6.38
CA SER A 230 25.77 -0.29 7.44
C SER A 230 25.91 -1.57 8.26
N GLU A 231 27.04 -2.25 8.09
CA GLU A 231 27.45 -3.40 8.90
C GLU A 231 27.36 -3.02 10.39
N GLY A 232 26.37 -3.56 11.11
CA GLY A 232 26.19 -3.36 12.55
C GLY A 232 24.96 -2.55 12.99
N SER A 233 24.13 -2.01 12.08
CA SER A 233 22.84 -1.44 12.48
C SER A 233 21.82 -2.53 12.80
N ALA A 234 21.16 -2.46 13.96
CA ALA A 234 20.14 -3.43 14.38
C ALA A 234 18.91 -3.50 13.46
N GLN A 235 18.71 -2.51 12.58
CA GLN A 235 17.63 -2.48 11.60
C GLN A 235 18.19 -2.53 10.17
N PRO A 236 17.81 -3.52 9.35
CA PRO A 236 18.31 -3.68 7.98
C PRO A 236 17.75 -2.65 6.98
N TYR A 237 16.70 -1.90 7.35
CA TYR A 237 16.07 -0.88 6.53
C TYR A 237 15.35 0.17 7.38
N ARG A 238 15.06 1.33 6.78
CA ARG A 238 14.18 2.36 7.34
C ARG A 238 12.97 2.56 6.42
N VAL A 239 11.77 2.57 6.99
CA VAL A 239 10.54 2.87 6.24
C VAL A 239 10.45 4.38 5.97
N LEU A 240 10.31 4.74 4.70
CA LEU A 240 10.07 6.12 4.24
C LEU A 240 8.58 6.38 3.98
N ARG A 241 7.85 5.36 3.51
CA ARG A 241 6.42 5.42 3.22
C ARG A 241 5.78 4.07 3.46
N TRP A 242 4.59 4.06 4.06
CA TRP A 242 3.81 2.85 4.36
C TRP A 242 2.37 3.03 3.89
N GLN A 243 1.85 2.06 3.15
CA GLN A 243 0.47 2.03 2.63
C GLN A 243 -0.09 0.61 2.74
N GLU A 244 -1.24 0.46 3.41
CA GLU A 244 -2.03 -0.79 3.54
C GLU A 244 -3.34 -0.69 2.76
#